data_AF-A0A534AD71-F1
#
_entry.id   AF-A0A534AD71-F1
#
_cell.length_a   1.000
_cell.length_b   1.000
_cell.length_c   1.000
_cell.angle_alpha   90.00
_cell.angle_beta   90.00
_cell.angle_gamma   90.00
#
_symmetry.space_group_name_H-M   'P 1'
#
loop_
_entity.id
_entity.type
_entity.pdbx_description
1 polymer ?
#
loop_
_entity_poly.entity_id
_entity_poly.type
_entity_poly.pdbx_seq_one_letter_code
_entity_poly.pdbx_strand_id
1 'polypeptide(L)' 'MSSPLENIVNPHLLGEVDALRAQFTGAAPFRHVTIQDFFALRYAEQLLAEFPSFAQGN' A
#
# COMPACT_ATOMS: atom_id res chain seq x y z
N MET A 1 2.15 -21.80 3.41
CA MET A 1 0.83 -21.23 3.05
C MET A 1 1.04 -19.74 2.94
N SER A 2 0.90 -19.15 1.76
CA SER A 2 1.06 -17.71 1.58
C SER A 2 -0.04 -16.95 2.31
N SER A 3 0.35 -15.92 3.06
CA SER A 3 -0.60 -15.07 3.77
C SER A 3 -1.46 -14.30 2.76
N PRO A 4 -2.77 -14.07 3.01
CA PRO A 4 -3.62 -13.24 2.15
C PRO A 4 -3.03 -11.84 1.87
N LEU A 5 -2.23 -11.34 2.81
CA LEU A 5 -1.50 -10.07 2.68
C LEU A 5 -0.48 -10.06 1.54
N GLU A 6 0.16 -11.18 1.23
CA GLU A 6 1.18 -11.29 0.17
C GLU A 6 0.60 -11.05 -1.23
N ASN A 7 -0.72 -11.22 -1.40
CA ASN A 7 -1.42 -10.97 -2.66
C ASN A 7 -1.90 -9.53 -2.80
N ILE A 8 -1.89 -8.74 -1.72
CA ILE A 8 -2.43 -7.37 -1.69
C ILE A 8 -1.28 -6.36 -1.57
N VAL A 9 -0.35 -6.60 -0.65
CA VAL A 9 0.76 -5.70 -0.33
C VAL A 9 2.01 -6.16 -1.07
N ASN A 10 2.84 -5.22 -1.50
CA ASN A 10 4.11 -5.52 -2.14
C ASN A 10 4.98 -6.41 -1.22
N PRO A 11 5.38 -7.62 -1.67
CA PRO A 11 6.10 -8.58 -0.84
C PRO A 11 7.39 -8.05 -0.22
N HIS A 12 8.05 -7.08 -0.87
CA HIS A 12 9.26 -6.45 -0.35
C HIS A 12 9.03 -5.71 0.98
N LEU A 13 7.83 -5.17 1.18
CA LEU A 13 7.49 -4.40 2.39
C LEU A 13 7.43 -5.26 3.66
N LEU A 14 7.21 -6.57 3.53
CA LEU A 14 7.25 -7.49 4.67
C LEU A 14 8.64 -7.56 5.32
N GLY A 15 9.70 -7.31 4.54
CA GLY A 15 11.07 -7.19 5.04
C GLY A 15 11.41 -5.82 5.63
N GLU A 16 10.57 -4.81 5.42
CA GLU A 16 10.83 -3.42 5.80
C GLU A 16 10.00 -2.93 7.00
N VAL A 17 9.21 -3.83 7.62
CA VAL A 17 8.23 -3.48 8.67
C VAL A 17 8.85 -2.65 9.79
N ASP A 18 10.04 -3.02 10.28
CA ASP A 18 10.71 -2.30 11.35
C ASP A 18 11.22 -0.91 10.91
N ALA A 19 11.68 -0.79 9.66
CA ALA A 19 12.12 0.48 9.10
C ALA A 19 10.92 1.44 8.91
N LEU A 20 9.81 0.93 8.38
CA LEU A 20 8.56 1.68 8.22
C LEU A 20 7.98 2.10 9.57
N ARG A 21 8.06 1.23 10.59
CA ARG A 21 7.69 1.56 11.97
C ARG A 21 8.55 2.70 12.53
N ALA A 22 9.87 2.63 12.34
CA ALA A 22 10.77 3.68 12.80
C ALA A 22 10.43 5.03 12.15
N GLN A 23 10.22 5.05 10.83
CA GLN A 23 9.79 6.25 10.10
C GLN A 23 8.48 6.80 10.65
N PHE A 24 7.45 5.95 10.83
CA PHE A 24 6.16 6.36 11.38
C PHE A 24 6.28 6.98 12.77
N THR A 25 7.01 6.33 13.68
CA THR A 25 7.14 6.80 15.07
C THR A 25 8.01 8.04 15.22
N GLY A 26 8.98 8.23 14.31
CA GLY A 26 9.91 9.36 14.31
C GLY A 26 9.39 10.60 13.58
N ALA A 27 8.34 10.47 12.78
CA ALA A 27 7.81 11.58 11.99
C ALA A 27 7.13 12.66 12.85
N ALA A 28 7.41 13.92 12.53
CA ALA A 28 6.90 15.12 13.19
C ALA A 28 6.33 16.12 12.15
N PRO A 29 5.37 16.99 12.52
CA PRO A 29 4.77 17.17 13.85
C PRO A 29 3.78 16.06 14.25
N PHE A 30 3.34 15.25 13.29
CA PHE A 30 2.45 14.12 13.50
C PHE A 30 3.06 12.85 12.95
N ARG A 31 2.77 11.71 13.60
CA ARG A 31 3.22 10.40 13.15
C ARG A 31 2.61 10.08 11.79
N HIS A 32 3.44 9.84 10.80
CA HIS A 32 3.05 9.47 9.45
C HIS A 32 4.18 8.70 8.77
N VAL A 33 3.84 7.88 7.78
CA VAL A 33 4.80 7.22 6.90
C VAL A 33 4.18 7.14 5.52
N THR A 34 4.97 7.41 4.49
CA THR A 34 4.59 7.22 3.09
C THR A 34 5.30 5.97 2.60
N ILE A 35 4.53 5.03 2.05
CA ILE A 35 5.06 3.75 1.58
C ILE A 35 4.96 3.75 0.05
N GLN A 36 6.11 3.78 -0.62
CA GLN A 36 6.18 3.65 -2.07
C GLN A 36 5.81 2.22 -2.47
N ASP A 37 5.12 2.08 -3.61
CA ASP A 37 4.70 0.79 -4.16
C ASP A 37 3.99 -0.10 -3.14
N PHE A 38 3.04 0.46 -2.38
CA PHE A 38 2.34 -0.24 -1.29
C PHE A 38 1.65 -1.52 -1.76
N PHE A 39 0.89 -1.45 -2.85
CA PHE A 39 0.18 -2.60 -3.38
C PHE A 39 1.12 -3.51 -4.18
N ALA A 40 0.84 -4.82 -4.12
CA ALA A 40 1.38 -5.74 -5.10
C ALA A 40 0.93 -5.29 -6.50
N LEU A 41 1.84 -5.32 -7.48
CA LEU A 41 1.58 -4.79 -8.83
C LEU A 41 0.27 -5.31 -9.43
N ARG A 42 0.07 -6.63 -9.41
CA ARG A 42 -1.14 -7.26 -9.96
C ARG A 42 -2.42 -6.78 -9.28
N TYR A 43 -2.36 -6.56 -7.97
CA TYR A 43 -3.50 -6.08 -7.20
C TYR A 43 -3.83 -4.62 -7.56
N ALA A 44 -2.81 -3.76 -7.70
CA ALA A 44 -3.00 -2.37 -8.12
C ALA A 44 -3.62 -2.27 -9.53
N GLU A 45 -3.17 -3.10 -10.46
CA GLU A 45 -3.70 -3.15 -11.83
C GLU A 45 -5.17 -3.58 -11.86
N GLN A 46 -5.53 -4.61 -11.09
CA GLN A 46 -6.93 -5.05 -10.95
C GLN A 46 -7.81 -3.97 -10.34
N LEU A 47 -7.35 -3.35 -9.25
CA LEU A 47 -8.07 -2.27 -8.58
C LEU A 47 -8.32 -1.09 -9.52
N LEU A 48 -7.33 -0.74 -10.35
CA LEU A 48 -7.46 0.31 -11.35
C LEU A 48 -8.46 -0.05 -12.46
N ALA A 49 -8.45 -1.30 -12.92
CA ALA A 49 -9.38 -1.78 -13.95
C ALA A 49 -10.84 -1.81 -13.46
N GLU A 50 -11.06 -2.10 -12.18
CA GLU A 50 -12.38 -2.10 -11.54
C GLU A 50 -12.83 -0.70 -11.12
N PHE A 51 -11.93 0.28 -11.10
CA PHE A 51 -12.24 1.61 -10.65
C PHE A 51 -13.25 2.26 -11.61
N PRO A 52 -14.43 2.67 -11.12
CA PRO A 52 -15.48 3.19 -12.00
C PRO A 52 -15.03 4.48 -12.67
N SER A 53 -15.32 4.63 -13.95
CA SER A 53 -15.15 5.92 -14.62
C SER A 53 -16.14 6.93 -14.02
N PHE A 54 -15.65 8.10 -13.60
CA PHE A 54 -16.48 9.22 -13.12
C PHE A 54 -17.34 9.89 -14.24
N ALA A 55 -17.69 9.16 -15.30
CA ALA A 55 -18.36 9.66 -16.49
C ALA A 55 -19.84 10.01 -16.29
N GLN A 56 -20.42 9.73 -15.12
CA GLN A 56 -21.74 10.22 -14.73
C GLN A 56 -21.57 11.18 -13.55
N GLY A 57 -21.46 12.47 -13.88
CA GLY A 57 -21.49 13.55 -12.90
C GLY A 57 -22.82 13.61 -12.14
N ASN A 58 -22.78 14.19 -10.95
CA ASN A 58 -23.96 14.54 -10.14
C ASN A 58 -24.89 15.52 -10.86
#